data_AF-A0A060T2R3-F1
#
_entry.id   AF-A0A060T2R3-F1
#
_cell.length_a   1.000
_cell.length_b   1.000
_cell.length_c   1.000
_cell.angle_alpha   90.00
_cell.angle_beta   90.00
_cell.angle_gamma   90.00
#
_symmetry.space_group_name_H-M   'P 1'
#
loop_
_entity.id
_entity.type
_entity.pdbx_description
1 polymer ?
#
loop_
_entity_poly.entity_id
_entity_poly.type
_entity_poly.pdbx_seq_one_letter_code
_entity_poly.pdbx_strand_id
1 'polypeptide(L)'
;MRPTQVAQLLRPWKKYPDGTPFYGWGKTGTKRWPLGTKQGNKNFYKGTGSSGIGRWTRKGRYLINWGKVRTYVVPSGLNDTALKPLVCETTPMVRHHFKGYAKGAVDGKLYLQKVREYIEYGAAEAPEAQRDEENIKERG
;
A
#
# COMPACT_ATOMS: atom_id res chain seq x y z
N MET A 1 17.19 49.99 -22.33
CA MET A 1 18.45 49.24 -22.56
C MET A 1 18.14 48.10 -23.51
N ARG A 2 18.83 47.96 -24.65
CA ARG A 2 18.57 46.85 -25.59
C ARG A 2 19.16 45.55 -24.99
N PRO A 3 18.45 44.42 -25.03
CA PRO A 3 19.01 43.15 -24.57
C PRO A 3 20.23 42.80 -25.41
N THR A 4 21.26 42.23 -24.77
CA THR A 4 22.48 41.81 -25.46
C THR A 4 22.19 40.62 -26.36
N GLN A 5 22.96 40.45 -27.44
CA GLN A 5 22.78 39.35 -28.40
C GLN A 5 22.82 37.97 -27.71
N VAL A 6 23.60 37.82 -26.62
CA VAL A 6 23.67 36.60 -25.82
C VAL A 6 22.36 36.31 -25.08
N ALA A 7 21.65 37.34 -24.62
CA ALA A 7 20.37 37.19 -23.91
C ALA A 7 19.21 36.79 -24.85
N GLN A 8 19.39 36.91 -26.17
CA GLN A 8 18.42 36.49 -27.18
C GLN A 8 18.59 35.02 -27.59
N LEU A 9 19.67 34.35 -27.15
CA LEU A 9 19.87 32.92 -27.41
C LEU A 9 18.87 32.09 -26.61
N LEU A 10 18.44 30.96 -27.19
CA LEU A 10 17.55 30.00 -26.52
C LEU A 10 18.10 29.52 -25.17
N ARG A 11 19.42 29.39 -25.11
CA ARG A 11 20.21 28.96 -23.94
C ARG A 11 21.46 29.85 -23.90
N PRO A 12 21.56 30.81 -22.97
CA PRO A 12 22.64 31.81 -22.96
C PRO A 12 24.06 31.24 -22.88
N TRP A 13 24.22 30.04 -22.32
CA TRP A 13 25.52 29.36 -22.21
C TRP A 13 25.94 28.62 -23.50
N LYS A 14 25.04 28.45 -24.46
CA LYS A 14 25.33 27.79 -25.74
C LYS A 14 25.48 28.83 -26.84
N LYS A 15 26.72 29.26 -27.04
CA LYS A 15 27.06 30.35 -27.98
C LYS A 15 27.23 29.88 -29.42
N TYR A 16 27.50 28.59 -29.65
CA TYR A 16 27.77 28.00 -30.96
C TYR A 16 26.79 26.87 -31.28
N PRO A 17 26.49 26.61 -32.56
CA PRO A 17 25.64 25.50 -32.96
C PRO A 17 26.30 24.16 -32.63
N ASP A 18 25.72 23.43 -31.69
CA ASP A 18 26.24 22.15 -31.17
C ASP A 18 25.35 20.95 -31.56
N GLY A 19 24.38 21.15 -32.45
CA GLY A 19 23.41 20.14 -32.86
C GLY A 19 22.32 19.84 -31.83
N THR A 20 22.28 20.54 -30.69
CA THR A 20 21.24 20.26 -29.68
C THR A 20 19.86 20.74 -30.11
N PRO A 21 18.81 19.91 -29.90
CA PRO A 21 17.46 20.29 -30.27
C PRO A 21 16.93 21.39 -29.34
N PHE A 22 15.90 22.11 -29.81
CA PHE A 22 15.19 23.12 -29.04
C PHE A 22 14.77 22.60 -27.65
N TYR A 23 14.19 21.40 -27.59
CA TYR A 23 13.89 20.66 -26.37
C TYR A 23 14.31 19.18 -26.49
N GLY A 24 14.56 18.54 -25.34
CA GLY A 24 14.87 17.11 -25.27
C GLY A 24 16.29 16.76 -25.74
N TRP A 25 16.50 15.48 -26.03
CA TRP A 25 17.79 14.91 -26.43
C TRP A 25 17.79 14.42 -27.87
N GLY A 26 16.72 13.75 -28.30
CA GLY A 26 16.52 13.27 -29.67
C GLY A 26 15.09 13.48 -30.12
N LYS A 27 14.88 13.63 -31.44
CA LYS A 27 13.55 13.84 -32.04
C LYS A 27 12.81 12.54 -32.34
N THR A 28 13.54 11.42 -32.46
CA THR A 28 13.03 10.13 -32.90
C THR A 28 13.09 9.09 -31.78
N GLY A 29 12.25 8.08 -31.88
CA GLY A 29 12.15 6.97 -30.93
C GLY A 29 11.01 6.04 -31.29
N THR A 30 10.88 4.92 -30.56
CA THR A 30 9.79 3.97 -30.76
C THR A 30 8.44 4.61 -30.50
N LYS A 31 7.51 4.49 -31.45
CA LYS A 31 6.14 5.03 -31.34
C LYS A 31 5.12 4.03 -30.79
N ARG A 32 5.50 2.74 -30.69
CA ARG A 32 4.63 1.62 -30.28
C ARG A 32 4.66 1.43 -28.77
N TRP A 33 4.08 2.37 -28.03
CA TRP A 33 3.88 2.29 -26.58
C TRP A 33 2.39 2.21 -26.23
N PRO A 34 2.01 1.58 -25.11
CA PRO A 34 0.62 1.61 -24.66
C PRO A 34 0.19 3.05 -24.38
N LEU A 35 -0.99 3.44 -24.89
CA LEU A 35 -1.44 4.82 -24.79
C LEU A 35 -1.71 5.23 -23.34
N GLY A 36 -1.27 6.41 -22.91
CA GLY A 36 -1.63 7.01 -21.63
C GLY A 36 -2.99 7.75 -21.67
N THR A 37 -3.45 8.26 -20.53
CA THR A 37 -4.69 9.05 -20.46
C THR A 37 -4.60 10.42 -21.13
N LYS A 38 -3.38 10.91 -21.40
CA LYS A 38 -3.10 12.23 -21.99
C LYS A 38 -2.88 12.19 -23.50
N GLN A 39 -2.97 11.01 -24.10
CA GLN A 39 -2.79 10.81 -25.54
C GLN A 39 -4.16 10.61 -26.21
N GLY A 40 -4.20 10.64 -27.54
CA GLY A 40 -5.43 10.42 -28.32
C GLY A 40 -6.29 11.67 -28.47
N ASN A 41 -7.46 11.50 -29.09
CA ASN A 41 -8.44 12.56 -29.34
C ASN A 41 -9.37 12.77 -28.13
N LYS A 42 -10.22 13.81 -28.16
CA LYS A 42 -11.22 14.15 -27.13
C LYS A 42 -12.15 12.99 -26.75
N ASN A 43 -12.41 12.07 -27.67
CA ASN A 43 -13.29 10.91 -27.44
C ASN A 43 -12.54 9.69 -26.87
N PHE A 44 -11.22 9.73 -26.79
CA PHE A 44 -10.44 8.65 -26.22
C PHE A 44 -10.49 8.73 -24.70
N TYR A 45 -11.18 7.78 -24.08
CA TYR A 45 -11.24 7.62 -22.63
C TYR A 45 -10.64 6.27 -22.24
N LYS A 46 -9.49 6.30 -21.54
CA LYS A 46 -8.81 5.07 -21.06
C LYS A 46 -9.23 4.64 -19.65
N GLY A 47 -9.45 5.61 -18.74
CA GLY A 47 -9.67 5.34 -17.32
C GLY A 47 -8.38 5.08 -16.52
N THR A 48 -8.51 4.96 -15.18
CA THR A 48 -7.39 4.76 -14.23
C THR A 48 -7.68 3.72 -13.14
N GLY A 49 -8.73 2.91 -13.27
CA GLY A 49 -9.15 1.96 -12.23
C GLY A 49 -9.70 2.62 -10.95
N SER A 50 -9.94 3.93 -10.98
CA SER A 50 -10.44 4.71 -9.83
C SER A 50 -11.95 4.62 -9.66
N SER A 51 -12.68 4.52 -10.78
CA SER A 51 -14.13 4.64 -10.84
C SER A 51 -14.78 3.32 -11.27
N GLY A 52 -15.94 3.02 -10.69
CA GLY A 52 -16.72 1.79 -10.90
C GLY A 52 -17.83 1.65 -9.87
N ILE A 53 -18.23 2.78 -9.29
CA ILE A 53 -18.98 2.84 -8.03
C ILE A 53 -20.47 2.98 -8.31
N GLY A 54 -20.82 3.74 -9.33
CA GLY A 54 -22.19 4.08 -9.69
C GLY A 54 -22.58 3.61 -11.08
N ARG A 55 -23.54 4.33 -11.67
CA ARG A 55 -24.01 4.10 -13.04
C ARG A 55 -24.17 5.40 -13.82
N TRP A 56 -24.01 5.30 -15.13
CA TRP A 56 -24.37 6.37 -16.05
C TRP A 56 -25.89 6.44 -16.23
N THR A 57 -26.40 7.64 -16.40
CA THR A 57 -27.80 7.89 -16.76
C THR A 57 -27.94 8.05 -18.28
N ARG A 58 -29.15 7.89 -18.81
CA ARG A 58 -29.45 8.13 -20.23
C ARG A 58 -29.06 9.54 -20.71
N LYS A 59 -29.04 10.53 -19.81
CA LYS A 59 -28.69 11.93 -20.10
C LYS A 59 -27.19 12.24 -19.87
N GLY A 60 -26.34 11.23 -19.71
CA GLY A 60 -24.88 11.42 -19.54
C GLY A 60 -24.43 11.91 -18.16
N ARG A 61 -25.32 11.96 -17.16
CA ARG A 61 -24.94 12.20 -15.76
C ARG A 61 -24.50 10.90 -15.09
N TYR A 62 -23.72 11.00 -14.01
CA TYR A 62 -23.31 9.86 -13.19
C TYR A 62 -24.06 9.85 -11.85
N LEU A 63 -24.63 8.70 -11.48
CA LEU A 63 -25.28 8.49 -10.19
C LEU A 63 -24.44 7.54 -9.34
N ILE A 64 -23.98 8.00 -8.18
CA ILE A 64 -23.17 7.21 -7.24
C ILE A 64 -24.07 6.20 -6.51
N ASN A 65 -23.62 4.95 -6.41
CA ASN A 65 -24.21 3.97 -5.49
C ASN A 65 -23.35 3.90 -4.22
N TRP A 66 -23.86 4.44 -3.12
CA TRP A 66 -23.15 4.50 -1.83
C TRP A 66 -22.80 3.13 -1.26
N GLY A 67 -23.56 2.07 -1.59
CA GLY A 67 -23.24 0.70 -1.17
C GLY A 67 -21.99 0.11 -1.84
N LYS A 68 -21.46 0.74 -2.90
CA LYS A 68 -20.20 0.35 -3.55
C LYS A 68 -19.06 1.33 -3.26
N VAL A 69 -19.31 2.41 -2.52
CA VAL A 69 -18.27 3.38 -2.16
C VAL A 69 -17.36 2.72 -1.13
N ARG A 70 -16.05 2.69 -1.41
CA ARG A 70 -15.04 2.15 -0.50
C ARG A 70 -14.86 3.11 0.68
N THR A 71 -14.92 2.60 1.90
CA THR A 71 -14.61 3.31 3.13
C THR A 71 -13.40 2.69 3.81
N TYR A 72 -12.62 3.50 4.52
CA TYR A 72 -11.52 3.03 5.35
C TYR A 72 -11.94 3.18 6.81
N VAL A 73 -12.36 2.09 7.44
CA VAL A 73 -12.86 2.10 8.82
C VAL A 73 -11.69 2.19 9.79
N VAL A 74 -11.63 3.25 10.58
CA VAL A 74 -10.62 3.46 11.61
C VAL A 74 -11.13 2.85 12.92
N PRO A 75 -10.36 1.96 13.60
CA PRO A 75 -10.78 1.41 14.87
C PRO A 75 -10.85 2.50 15.96
N SER A 76 -11.82 2.37 16.87
CA SER A 76 -11.95 3.27 18.02
C SER A 76 -10.76 3.14 18.96
N GLY A 77 -10.25 4.26 19.48
CA GLY A 77 -9.14 4.27 20.43
C GLY A 77 -7.75 4.08 19.80
N LEU A 78 -7.62 4.12 18.47
CA LEU A 78 -6.32 3.96 17.79
C LEU A 78 -5.25 4.93 18.32
N ASN A 79 -5.65 6.17 18.63
CA ASN A 79 -4.75 7.20 19.15
C ASN A 79 -4.29 6.94 20.59
N ASP A 80 -5.02 6.11 21.34
CA ASP A 80 -4.75 5.81 22.75
C ASP A 80 -3.94 4.51 22.90
N THR A 81 -3.72 3.76 21.81
CA THR A 81 -2.98 2.51 21.86
C THR A 81 -1.49 2.75 22.07
N ALA A 82 -0.86 1.93 22.93
CA ALA A 82 0.58 1.92 23.12
C ALA A 82 1.34 1.19 21.98
N LEU A 83 0.61 0.56 21.04
CA LEU A 83 1.17 -0.21 19.94
C LEU A 83 1.86 0.72 18.93
N LYS A 84 3.10 0.37 18.57
CA LYS A 84 3.94 1.12 17.64
C LYS A 84 4.21 0.29 16.38
N PRO A 85 4.54 0.93 15.25
CA PRO A 85 4.84 0.22 14.00
C PRO A 85 6.13 -0.62 14.08
N LEU A 86 7.00 -0.34 15.04
CA LEU A 86 8.28 -1.02 15.24
C LEU A 86 8.39 -1.52 16.68
N VAL A 87 9.13 -2.61 16.85
CA VAL A 87 9.48 -3.20 18.14
C VAL A 87 10.91 -2.76 18.51
N CYS A 88 11.23 -2.75 19.81
CA CYS A 88 12.60 -2.49 20.26
C CYS A 88 13.53 -3.65 19.86
N GLU A 89 14.74 -3.34 19.43
CA GLU A 89 15.74 -4.34 19.02
C GLU A 89 16.14 -5.29 20.17
N THR A 90 16.04 -4.82 21.42
CA THR A 90 16.34 -5.63 22.61
C THR A 90 15.30 -6.69 22.91
N THR A 91 14.13 -6.64 22.27
CA THR A 91 13.04 -7.61 22.52
C THR A 91 13.36 -8.92 21.80
N PRO A 92 13.31 -10.08 22.49
CA PRO A 92 13.59 -11.37 21.85
C PRO A 92 12.53 -11.71 20.79
N MET A 93 12.96 -12.33 19.69
CA MET A 93 12.06 -12.84 18.66
C MET A 93 11.43 -14.16 19.12
N VAL A 94 10.22 -14.10 19.65
CA VAL A 94 9.48 -15.28 20.13
C VAL A 94 9.11 -16.21 18.96
N ARG A 95 9.23 -17.53 19.18
CA ARG A 95 8.92 -18.59 18.22
C ARG A 95 7.88 -19.55 18.78
N HIS A 96 6.77 -19.67 18.06
CA HIS A 96 5.73 -20.66 18.39
C HIS A 96 6.18 -22.09 18.10
N HIS A 97 5.81 -23.02 18.98
CA HIS A 97 6.03 -24.45 18.80
C HIS A 97 4.71 -25.22 18.96
N PHE A 98 4.33 -25.97 17.94
CA PHE A 98 3.04 -26.68 17.87
C PHE A 98 3.22 -28.20 17.99
N LYS A 99 3.85 -28.65 19.08
CA LYS A 99 4.12 -30.08 19.27
C LYS A 99 2.80 -30.84 19.48
N GLY A 100 2.52 -31.84 18.63
CA GLY A 100 1.31 -32.65 18.71
C GLY A 100 0.15 -32.18 17.82
N TYR A 101 0.29 -31.04 17.14
CA TYR A 101 -0.72 -30.52 16.21
C TYR A 101 -0.18 -30.53 14.78
N ALA A 102 -0.71 -31.43 13.95
CA ALA A 102 -0.22 -31.65 12.59
C ALA A 102 -0.42 -30.41 11.69
N LYS A 103 -1.45 -29.60 11.96
CA LYS A 103 -1.78 -28.40 11.19
C LYS A 103 -1.23 -27.10 11.82
N GLY A 104 -0.40 -27.20 12.85
CA GLY A 104 0.19 -26.05 13.52
C GLY A 104 -0.85 -25.07 14.08
N ALA A 105 -0.65 -23.77 13.82
CA ALA A 105 -1.51 -22.69 14.32
C ALA A 105 -2.98 -22.77 13.88
N VAL A 106 -3.27 -23.47 12.77
CA VAL A 106 -4.63 -23.56 12.19
C VAL A 106 -5.29 -24.89 12.57
N ASP A 107 -4.70 -25.69 13.46
CA ASP A 107 -5.29 -26.95 13.89
C ASP A 107 -6.55 -26.71 14.75
N GLY A 108 -7.66 -27.32 14.37
CA GLY A 108 -8.92 -27.22 15.11
C GLY A 108 -8.83 -27.82 16.51
N LYS A 109 -7.98 -28.85 16.71
CA LYS A 109 -7.75 -29.42 18.05
C LYS A 109 -7.08 -28.43 19.00
N LEU A 110 -6.10 -27.68 18.50
CA LEU A 110 -5.42 -26.62 19.26
C LEU A 110 -6.41 -25.51 19.62
N TYR A 111 -7.25 -25.10 18.67
CA TYR A 111 -8.28 -24.08 18.93
C TYR A 111 -9.25 -24.52 20.04
N LEU A 112 -9.78 -25.75 19.97
CA LEU A 112 -10.68 -26.27 21.00
C LEU A 112 -10.01 -26.37 22.38
N GLN A 113 -8.72 -26.73 22.42
CA GLN A 113 -7.96 -26.73 23.65
C GLN A 113 -7.80 -25.33 24.24
N LYS A 114 -7.48 -24.32 23.42
CA LYS A 114 -7.42 -22.93 23.88
C LYS A 114 -8.76 -22.42 24.41
N VAL A 115 -9.87 -22.82 23.78
CA VAL A 115 -11.21 -22.50 24.27
C VAL A 115 -11.47 -23.14 25.63
N ARG A 116 -11.07 -24.42 25.81
CA ARG A 116 -11.16 -25.09 27.11
C ARG A 116 -10.31 -24.38 28.17
N GLU A 117 -9.07 -24.04 27.85
CA GLU A 117 -8.17 -23.30 28.74
C GLU A 117 -8.75 -21.94 29.12
N TYR A 118 -9.37 -21.22 28.17
CA TYR A 118 -10.06 -19.97 28.46
C TYR A 118 -11.28 -20.14 29.39
N ILE A 119 -12.01 -21.25 29.31
CA ILE A 119 -13.12 -21.54 30.23
C ILE A 119 -12.60 -21.82 31.65
N GLU A 120 -11.48 -22.52 31.77
CA GLU A 120 -10.89 -22.92 33.05
C GLU A 120 -10.15 -21.75 33.74
N TYR A 121 -9.38 -20.96 32.98
CA TYR A 121 -8.47 -19.91 33.51
C TYR A 121 -8.89 -18.48 33.17
N GLY A 122 -9.90 -18.29 32.32
CA GLY A 122 -10.34 -16.97 31.88
C GLY A 122 -9.38 -16.32 30.88
N ALA A 123 -9.21 -15.00 31.01
CA ALA A 123 -8.31 -14.22 30.14
C ALA A 123 -6.81 -14.41 30.45
N ALA A 124 -6.47 -15.12 31.53
CA ALA A 124 -5.10 -15.47 31.84
C ALA A 124 -4.62 -16.64 30.97
N GLU A 125 -3.33 -16.65 30.64
CA GLU A 125 -2.71 -17.79 29.96
C GLU A 125 -2.70 -19.01 30.90
N ALA A 126 -2.97 -20.19 30.37
CA ALA A 126 -2.80 -21.43 31.13
C ALA A 126 -1.32 -21.56 31.57
N PRO A 127 -1.03 -22.16 32.73
CA PRO A 127 0.34 -22.24 33.26
C PRO A 127 1.33 -22.92 32.31
N GLU A 128 0.86 -23.81 31.44
CA GLU A 128 1.68 -24.48 30.41
C GLU A 128 1.92 -23.63 29.15
N ALA A 129 1.08 -22.64 28.91
CA ALA A 129 1.16 -21.73 27.77
C ALA A 129 1.79 -20.38 28.14
N GLN A 130 1.97 -20.11 29.43
CA GLN A 130 2.43 -18.84 29.94
C GLN A 130 3.85 -18.53 29.44
N ARG A 131 4.04 -17.29 28.98
CA ARG A 131 5.35 -16.83 28.50
C ARG A 131 6.30 -16.59 29.68
N ASP A 132 7.42 -17.31 29.70
CA ASP A 132 8.58 -16.93 30.51
C ASP A 132 9.37 -15.84 29.78
N GLU A 133 9.74 -14.74 30.45
CA GLU A 133 10.42 -13.59 29.83
C GLU A 133 11.78 -13.96 29.19
N GLU A 134 12.42 -15.01 29.69
CA GLU A 134 13.71 -15.52 29.17
C GLU A 134 13.54 -16.56 28.05
N ASN A 135 12.34 -17.12 27.88
CA ASN A 135 12.13 -18.24 26.99
C ASN A 135 11.66 -17.76 25.60
N ILE A 136 12.48 -18.08 24.60
CA ILE A 136 12.23 -17.71 23.20
C ILE A 136 11.12 -18.59 22.58
N LYS A 137 10.74 -19.69 23.22
CA LYS A 137 9.76 -20.66 22.70
C LYS A 137 8.46 -20.59 23.47
N GLU A 138 7.35 -20.48 22.76
CA GLU A 138 6.01 -20.50 23.35
C GLU A 138 5.10 -21.54 22.68
N ARG A 139 4.13 -22.07 23.43
CA ARG A 139 3.06 -22.88 22.86
C ARG A 139 2.06 -21.94 22.20
N GLY A 140 2.05 -21.98 20.86
CA GLY A 140 1.28 -21.03 20.05
C GLY A 140 -0.21 -21.28 20.04
#